data_AF-A0A539DB51-F1
#
_entry.id   AF-A0A539DB51-F1
#
_cell.length_a   1.000
_cell.length_b   1.000
_cell.length_c   1.000
_cell.angle_alpha   90.00
_cell.angle_beta   90.00
_cell.angle_gamma   90.00
#
_symmetry.space_group_name_H-M   'P 1'
#
loop_
_entity.id
_entity.type
_entity.pdbx_description
1 polymer ?
#
loop_
_entity_poly.entity_id
_entity_poly.type
_entity_poly.pdbx_seq_one_letter_code
_entity_poly.pdbx_strand_id
1 'polypeptide(L)'
;NVQYPGGSTKGDVDGAVKSAAAMIHETYEAQTRLHCCLETHGHTVKWDGDKLTVWASTQFVTGVRDEFARDTGGPQNVTVITEHMGGGFGSKFGRGTEGIAVAQLAKKANAPVKFLLSSAEEQLANYRGPGVRAEIKLGASADGTLTVGDVKVWNNGGASNAKSSGTWRSTLSPRS
;
A
#
# COMPACT_ATOMS: atom_id res chain seq x y z
N ASN A 1 -14.43 7.47 5.44
CA ASN A 1 -13.85 6.37 6.23
C ASN A 1 -12.53 6.84 6.83
N VAL A 2 -12.59 7.60 7.93
CA VAL A 2 -11.39 8.00 8.68
C VAL A 2 -11.17 6.93 9.74
N GLN A 3 -10.03 6.23 9.68
CA GLN A 3 -9.73 5.24 10.71
C GLN A 3 -9.18 5.92 11.96
N TYR A 4 -9.58 5.46 13.14
CA TYR A 4 -9.02 5.95 14.41
C TYR A 4 -7.69 5.26 14.70
N PRO A 5 -6.69 6.02 15.19
CA PRO A 5 -5.35 5.49 15.36
C PRO A 5 -5.23 4.50 16.53
N GLY A 6 -4.63 3.33 16.28
CA GLY A 6 -3.93 2.58 17.34
C GLY A 6 -2.61 3.30 17.69
N GLY A 7 -2.05 3.14 18.88
CA GLY A 7 -0.85 3.93 19.21
C GLY A 7 0.08 3.36 20.26
N SER A 8 1.30 3.89 20.27
CA SER A 8 2.34 3.58 21.25
C SER A 8 2.81 4.84 21.97
N THR A 9 3.10 4.70 23.26
CA THR A 9 3.66 5.75 24.10
C THR A 9 4.97 5.27 24.71
N LYS A 10 6.02 6.09 24.70
CA LYS A 10 7.31 5.81 25.33
C LYS A 10 7.81 7.00 26.15
N GLY A 11 8.12 6.75 27.43
CA GLY A 11 8.62 7.77 28.36
C GLY A 11 7.54 8.73 28.87
N ASP A 12 7.95 9.74 29.64
CA ASP A 12 7.07 10.78 30.19
C ASP A 12 6.87 11.93 29.17
N VAL A 13 5.96 11.69 28.23
CA VAL A 13 5.65 12.65 27.16
C VAL A 13 5.03 13.93 27.72
N ASP A 14 4.11 13.82 28.68
CA ASP A 14 3.40 14.98 29.21
C ASP A 14 4.34 15.87 30.04
N GLY A 15 5.29 15.29 30.78
CA GLY A 15 6.37 16.01 31.44
C GLY A 15 7.32 16.68 30.44
N ALA A 16 7.74 15.97 29.40
CA ALA A 16 8.65 16.51 28.38
C ALA A 16 8.01 17.62 27.53
N VAL A 17 6.69 17.57 27.28
CA VAL A 17 5.94 18.67 26.64
C VAL A 17 5.95 19.91 27.54
N LYS A 18 5.78 19.76 28.86
CA LYS A 18 5.78 20.88 29.80
C LYS A 18 7.16 21.51 29.98
N SER A 19 8.23 20.74 29.86
CA SER A 19 9.61 21.20 30.09
C SER A 19 10.35 21.66 28.84
N ALA A 20 9.76 21.49 27.66
CA ALA A 20 10.35 21.96 26.40
C ALA A 20 10.53 23.48 26.39
N ALA A 21 11.69 23.94 25.94
CA ALA A 21 12.00 25.37 25.82
C ALA A 21 11.31 26.01 24.60
N ALA A 22 11.07 25.22 23.56
CA ALA A 22 10.29 25.60 22.39
C ALA A 22 9.36 24.45 21.97
N MET A 23 8.17 24.80 21.49
CA MET A 23 7.15 23.86 21.02
C MET A 23 6.58 24.34 19.69
N ILE A 24 6.36 23.39 18.78
CA ILE A 24 5.49 23.59 17.61
C ILE A 24 4.30 22.65 17.70
N HIS A 25 3.16 23.10 17.19
CA HIS A 25 1.97 22.29 17.06
C HIS A 25 1.30 22.63 15.74
N GLU A 26 1.45 21.75 14.78
CA GLU A 26 1.02 22.00 13.40
C GLU A 26 0.22 20.82 12.83
N THR A 27 -0.68 21.14 11.90
CA THR A 27 -1.41 20.14 11.12
C THR A 27 -0.88 20.13 9.70
N TYR A 28 -0.50 18.94 9.22
CA TYR A 28 -0.06 18.72 7.85
C TYR A 28 -1.03 17.80 7.13
N GLU A 29 -1.31 18.12 5.86
CA GLU A 29 -2.19 17.33 5.02
C GLU A 29 -1.52 16.97 3.71
N ALA A 30 -1.89 15.80 3.21
CA ALA A 30 -1.39 15.22 1.99
C ALA A 30 -2.57 14.58 1.26
N GLN A 31 -2.74 14.94 -0.01
CA GLN A 31 -3.81 14.37 -0.84
C GLN A 31 -3.54 12.91 -1.18
N THR A 32 -4.61 12.21 -1.57
CA THR A 32 -4.51 10.88 -2.20
C THR A 32 -3.68 10.96 -3.46
N ARG A 33 -2.77 10.00 -3.66
CA ARG A 33 -1.82 10.00 -4.79
C ARG A 33 -2.01 8.76 -5.64
N LEU A 34 -1.96 8.95 -6.95
CA LEU A 34 -1.90 7.88 -7.93
C LEU A 34 -0.45 7.54 -8.22
N HIS A 35 -0.22 6.28 -8.57
CA HIS A 35 1.11 5.77 -8.89
C HIS A 35 1.55 6.12 -10.31
N CYS A 36 0.58 6.32 -11.22
CA CYS A 36 0.77 6.75 -12.60
C CYS A 36 1.85 5.93 -13.34
N CYS A 37 1.80 4.60 -13.18
CA CYS A 37 2.63 3.67 -13.95
C CYS A 37 2.37 3.88 -15.45
N LEU A 38 3.43 3.94 -16.27
CA LEU A 38 3.28 4.08 -17.72
C LEU A 38 2.63 2.84 -18.33
N GLU A 39 2.96 1.67 -17.81
CA GLU A 39 2.24 0.42 -18.09
C GLU A 39 1.07 0.28 -17.11
N THR A 40 -0.15 0.10 -17.61
CA THR A 40 -1.34 -0.17 -16.79
C THR A 40 -1.34 -1.59 -16.23
N HIS A 41 -2.10 -1.83 -15.16
CA HIS A 41 -2.25 -3.16 -14.59
C HIS A 41 -2.98 -4.09 -15.56
N GLY A 42 -2.59 -5.36 -15.53
CA GLY A 42 -3.14 -6.37 -16.40
C GLY A 42 -2.34 -7.64 -16.40
N HIS A 43 -2.92 -8.65 -17.04
CA HIS A 43 -2.38 -10.00 -17.14
C HIS A 43 -2.62 -10.53 -18.55
N THR A 44 -1.64 -11.27 -19.06
CA THR A 44 -1.91 -12.27 -20.10
C THR A 44 -1.93 -13.63 -19.43
N VAL A 45 -2.95 -14.44 -19.69
CA VAL A 45 -3.11 -15.74 -19.05
C VAL A 45 -3.38 -16.82 -20.08
N LYS A 46 -2.88 -18.03 -19.79
CA LYS A 46 -3.07 -19.22 -20.62
C LYS A 46 -3.25 -20.44 -19.72
N TRP A 47 -4.20 -21.30 -20.11
CA TRP A 47 -4.37 -22.62 -19.52
C TRP A 47 -3.77 -23.71 -20.42
N ASP A 48 -3.22 -24.74 -19.78
CA ASP A 48 -2.84 -26.02 -20.37
C ASP A 48 -3.32 -27.14 -19.43
N GLY A 49 -4.50 -27.68 -19.73
CA GLY A 49 -5.27 -28.49 -18.79
C GLY A 49 -5.54 -27.70 -17.50
N ASP A 50 -4.99 -28.19 -16.38
CA ASP A 50 -5.10 -27.55 -15.07
C ASP A 50 -3.93 -26.61 -14.72
N LYS A 51 -2.95 -26.46 -15.62
CA LYS A 51 -1.81 -25.55 -15.42
C LYS A 51 -2.14 -24.16 -15.95
N LEU A 52 -1.97 -23.16 -15.10
CA LEU A 52 -2.16 -21.75 -15.42
C LEU A 52 -0.80 -21.05 -15.53
N THR A 53 -0.54 -20.44 -16.69
CA THR A 53 0.58 -19.51 -16.86
C THR A 53 0.05 -18.09 -16.92
N VAL A 54 0.64 -17.19 -16.13
CA VAL A 54 0.28 -15.78 -16.03
C VAL A 54 1.50 -14.93 -16.35
N TRP A 55 1.46 -14.15 -17.41
CA TRP A 55 2.37 -13.04 -17.63
C TRP A 55 1.76 -11.80 -16.98
N ALA A 56 2.31 -11.39 -15.84
CA ALA A 56 1.77 -10.32 -15.02
C ALA A 56 2.70 -9.11 -15.02
N SER A 57 2.11 -7.92 -15.08
CA SER A 57 2.80 -6.70 -14.67
C SER A 57 2.78 -6.61 -13.14
N THR A 58 3.83 -7.10 -12.47
CA THR A 58 3.86 -7.20 -10.99
C THR A 58 5.23 -6.94 -10.37
N GLN A 59 5.21 -6.42 -9.14
CA GLN A 59 6.35 -6.27 -8.23
C GLN A 59 6.51 -7.50 -7.33
N PHE A 60 5.54 -8.40 -7.28
CA PHE A 60 5.51 -9.52 -6.34
C PHE A 60 4.94 -10.78 -6.97
N VAL A 61 5.80 -11.47 -7.72
CA VAL A 61 5.49 -12.68 -8.49
C VAL A 61 4.90 -13.77 -7.60
N THR A 62 5.48 -14.03 -6.43
CA THR A 62 4.99 -15.09 -5.52
C THR A 62 3.64 -14.73 -4.90
N GLY A 63 3.41 -13.47 -4.55
CA GLY A 63 2.09 -13.02 -4.09
C GLY A 63 1.03 -13.21 -5.16
N VAL A 64 1.28 -12.73 -6.38
CA VAL A 64 0.34 -12.93 -7.50
C VAL A 64 0.07 -14.42 -7.73
N ARG A 65 1.10 -15.27 -7.69
CA ARG A 65 0.94 -16.73 -7.82
C ARG A 65 0.00 -17.26 -6.75
N ASP A 66 0.24 -16.91 -5.49
CA ASP A 66 -0.55 -17.39 -4.36
C ASP A 66 -1.99 -16.89 -4.46
N GLU A 67 -2.22 -15.66 -4.91
CA GLU A 67 -3.56 -15.13 -5.11
C GLU A 67 -4.34 -15.81 -6.23
N PHE A 68 -3.70 -16.14 -7.36
CA PHE A 68 -4.33 -16.95 -8.41
C PHE A 68 -4.58 -18.37 -7.92
N ALA A 69 -3.58 -18.99 -7.27
CA ALA A 69 -3.63 -20.36 -6.78
C ALA A 69 -4.80 -20.64 -5.84
N ARG A 70 -5.15 -19.67 -4.98
CA ARG A 70 -6.33 -19.75 -4.10
C ARG A 70 -7.62 -20.03 -4.86
N ASP A 71 -7.75 -19.49 -6.07
CA ASP A 71 -8.97 -19.54 -6.87
C ASP A 71 -8.91 -20.59 -7.99
N THR A 72 -7.74 -21.16 -8.28
CA THR A 72 -7.50 -22.01 -9.46
C THR A 72 -7.02 -23.42 -9.15
N GLY A 73 -6.90 -23.80 -7.87
CA GLY A 73 -6.67 -25.18 -7.42
C GLY A 73 -5.33 -25.46 -6.74
N GLY A 74 -4.39 -24.50 -6.73
CA GLY A 74 -3.16 -24.60 -5.93
C GLY A 74 -1.90 -24.03 -6.60
N PRO A 75 -0.88 -23.67 -5.80
CA PRO A 75 0.31 -22.95 -6.29
C PRO A 75 1.19 -23.80 -7.20
N GLN A 76 1.16 -25.13 -7.08
CA GLN A 76 1.89 -26.06 -7.96
C GLN A 76 1.41 -26.01 -9.42
N ASN A 77 0.19 -25.50 -9.65
CA ASN A 77 -0.41 -25.39 -10.96
C ASN A 77 -0.32 -23.98 -11.55
N VAL A 78 0.26 -23.00 -10.83
CA VAL A 78 0.33 -21.61 -11.26
C VAL A 78 1.78 -21.19 -11.45
N THR A 79 2.10 -20.77 -12.68
CA THR A 79 3.37 -20.13 -13.01
C THR A 79 3.13 -18.66 -13.31
N VAL A 80 3.76 -17.76 -12.56
CA VAL A 80 3.71 -16.31 -12.82
C VAL A 80 5.05 -15.87 -13.37
N ILE A 81 5.02 -15.11 -14.47
CA ILE A 81 6.17 -14.63 -15.22
C ILE A 81 6.09 -13.10 -15.28
N THR A 82 7.18 -12.45 -14.92
CA THR A 82 7.39 -11.01 -15.12
C THR A 82 8.82 -10.80 -15.58
N GLU A 83 9.01 -10.55 -16.87
CA GLU A 83 10.34 -10.24 -17.44
C GLU A 83 10.67 -8.76 -17.28
N HIS A 84 9.71 -7.91 -17.64
CA HIS A 84 9.80 -6.46 -17.57
C HIS A 84 8.49 -5.88 -17.02
N MET A 85 8.57 -4.71 -16.39
CA MET A 85 7.42 -4.00 -15.83
C MET A 85 7.61 -2.49 -15.99
N GLY A 86 6.64 -1.79 -16.60
CA GLY A 86 6.65 -0.36 -16.88
C GLY A 86 6.29 0.52 -15.68
N GLY A 87 6.86 0.21 -14.52
CA GLY A 87 6.62 0.89 -13.25
C GLY A 87 5.54 0.21 -12.39
N GLY A 88 5.71 0.32 -11.08
CA GLY A 88 4.79 -0.23 -10.07
C GLY A 88 4.60 0.70 -8.87
N PHE A 89 5.67 1.33 -8.37
CA PHE A 89 5.64 2.34 -7.30
C PHE A 89 4.87 1.93 -6.02
N GLY A 90 4.69 0.63 -5.79
CA GLY A 90 3.94 0.08 -4.65
C GLY A 90 2.47 -0.28 -4.96
N SER A 91 2.05 -0.27 -6.22
CA SER A 91 0.67 -0.55 -6.63
C SER A 91 0.43 -1.93 -7.23
N LYS A 92 1.48 -2.66 -7.62
CA LYS A 92 1.39 -3.91 -8.38
C LYS A 92 1.84 -5.11 -7.54
N PHE A 93 1.14 -5.41 -6.44
CA PHE A 93 1.50 -6.50 -5.53
C PHE A 93 0.59 -7.74 -5.62
N GLY A 94 -0.57 -7.62 -6.26
CA GLY A 94 -1.57 -8.67 -6.35
C GLY A 94 -2.14 -8.82 -7.75
N ARG A 95 -2.99 -9.84 -7.95
CA ARG A 95 -3.65 -10.14 -9.23
C ARG A 95 -4.72 -9.12 -9.64
N GLY A 96 -4.93 -8.09 -8.83
CA GLY A 96 -6.00 -7.11 -9.04
C GLY A 96 -7.40 -7.71 -8.92
N THR A 97 -8.41 -6.86 -9.10
CA THR A 97 -9.81 -7.30 -9.15
C THR A 97 -10.11 -8.11 -10.41
N GLU A 98 -9.41 -7.80 -11.50
CA GLU A 98 -9.56 -8.38 -12.82
C GLU A 98 -8.98 -9.79 -12.93
N GLY A 99 -7.90 -10.11 -12.21
CA GLY A 99 -7.08 -11.31 -12.48
C GLY A 99 -7.89 -12.61 -12.58
N ILE A 100 -8.77 -12.89 -11.61
CA ILE A 100 -9.56 -14.12 -11.63
C ILE A 100 -10.55 -14.17 -12.80
N ALA A 101 -11.14 -13.04 -13.18
CA ALA A 101 -12.04 -12.95 -14.32
C ALA A 101 -11.28 -13.25 -15.62
N VAL A 102 -10.07 -12.71 -15.78
CA VAL A 102 -9.21 -12.99 -16.94
C VAL A 102 -8.85 -14.48 -17.02
N ALA A 103 -8.48 -15.11 -15.90
CA ALA A 103 -8.19 -16.55 -15.86
C ALA A 103 -9.41 -17.40 -16.24
N GLN A 104 -10.60 -17.07 -15.73
CA GLN A 104 -11.84 -17.77 -16.08
C GLN A 104 -12.22 -17.57 -17.55
N LEU A 105 -12.03 -16.36 -18.09
CA LEU A 105 -12.27 -16.06 -19.51
C LEU A 105 -11.36 -16.89 -20.41
N ALA A 106 -10.07 -16.99 -20.11
CA ALA A 106 -9.16 -17.84 -20.87
C ALA A 106 -9.53 -19.32 -20.83
N LYS A 107 -9.98 -19.81 -19.66
CA LYS A 107 -10.45 -21.19 -19.51
C LYS A 107 -11.69 -21.46 -20.37
N LYS A 108 -12.66 -20.55 -20.35
CA LYS A 108 -13.90 -20.66 -21.14
C LYS A 108 -13.67 -20.50 -22.64
N ALA A 109 -12.79 -19.57 -23.03
CA ALA A 109 -12.44 -19.33 -24.42
C ALA A 109 -11.57 -20.43 -25.01
N ASN A 110 -10.97 -21.29 -24.18
CA ASN A 110 -9.95 -22.26 -24.57
C ASN A 110 -8.82 -21.62 -25.40
N ALA A 111 -8.43 -20.40 -25.01
CA ALA A 111 -7.45 -19.58 -25.69
C ALA A 111 -6.74 -18.64 -24.71
N PRO A 112 -5.50 -18.21 -24.98
CA PRO A 112 -4.86 -17.17 -24.19
C PRO A 112 -5.67 -15.87 -24.20
N VAL A 113 -5.81 -15.23 -23.05
CA VAL A 113 -6.48 -13.93 -22.93
C VAL A 113 -5.49 -12.91 -22.40
N LYS A 114 -5.37 -11.79 -23.11
CA LYS A 114 -4.65 -10.60 -22.67
C LYS A 114 -5.65 -9.54 -22.25
N PHE A 115 -5.50 -9.05 -21.03
CA PHE A 115 -6.32 -8.00 -20.48
C PHE A 115 -5.43 -6.97 -19.79
N LEU A 116 -5.61 -5.71 -20.15
CA LEU A 116 -4.95 -4.56 -19.55
C LEU A 116 -6.04 -3.52 -19.27
N LEU A 117 -5.97 -2.87 -18.11
CA LEU A 117 -6.83 -1.74 -17.82
C LEU A 117 -6.54 -0.60 -18.79
N SER A 118 -7.58 0.14 -19.17
CA SER A 118 -7.39 1.47 -19.75
C SER A 118 -6.79 2.42 -18.70
N SER A 119 -6.20 3.52 -19.14
CA SER A 119 -5.67 4.54 -18.21
C SER A 119 -6.74 5.13 -17.29
N ALA A 120 -8.02 5.12 -17.68
CA ALA A 120 -9.12 5.57 -16.83
C ALA A 120 -9.45 4.52 -15.75
N GLU A 121 -9.56 3.26 -16.14
CA GLU A 121 -9.83 2.15 -15.21
C GLU A 121 -8.68 1.93 -14.23
N GLU A 122 -7.43 2.07 -14.70
CA GLU A 122 -6.21 2.04 -13.90
C GLU A 122 -6.31 2.98 -12.70
N GLN A 123 -6.76 4.21 -12.94
CA GLN A 123 -6.91 5.19 -11.88
C GLN A 123 -8.01 4.76 -10.93
N LEU A 124 -9.16 4.29 -11.43
CA LEU A 124 -10.34 3.97 -10.62
C LEU A 124 -10.18 2.71 -9.75
N ALA A 125 -9.64 1.63 -10.31
CA ALA A 125 -9.67 0.30 -9.71
C ALA A 125 -8.50 0.00 -8.78
N ASN A 126 -7.33 0.60 -9.03
CA ASN A 126 -6.10 0.21 -8.34
C ASN A 126 -5.86 0.93 -7.02
N TYR A 127 -4.94 0.34 -6.25
CA TYR A 127 -4.45 0.92 -5.02
C TYR A 127 -3.93 2.34 -5.23
N ARG A 128 -4.25 3.22 -4.29
CA ARG A 128 -3.83 4.62 -4.25
C ARG A 128 -3.12 4.89 -2.94
N GLY A 129 -2.09 5.73 -2.98
CA GLY A 129 -1.49 6.25 -1.74
C GLY A 129 -2.56 7.03 -0.98
N PRO A 130 -2.86 6.67 0.29
CA PRO A 130 -3.96 7.29 1.02
C PRO A 130 -3.69 8.78 1.23
N GLY A 131 -4.76 9.57 1.21
CA GLY A 131 -4.69 10.92 1.77
C GLY A 131 -4.39 10.83 3.27
N VAL A 132 -3.54 11.72 3.76
CA VAL A 132 -3.04 11.72 5.13
C VAL A 132 -3.32 13.07 5.77
N ARG A 133 -3.78 13.05 7.01
CA ARG A 133 -3.80 14.22 7.91
C ARG A 133 -2.97 13.87 9.13
N ALA A 134 -2.01 14.71 9.49
CA ALA A 134 -1.13 14.52 10.63
C ALA A 134 -1.16 15.74 11.54
N GLU A 135 -1.52 15.54 12.80
CA GLU A 135 -1.32 16.53 13.86
C GLU A 135 0.02 16.21 14.54
N ILE A 136 0.95 17.17 14.53
CA ILE A 136 2.32 16.99 15.00
C ILE A 136 2.60 18.01 16.09
N LYS A 137 2.93 17.53 17.29
CA LYS A 137 3.55 18.32 18.36
C LYS A 137 5.00 17.90 18.51
N LEU A 138 5.91 18.86 18.41
CA LEU A 138 7.35 18.63 18.59
C LEU A 138 7.90 19.67 19.56
N GLY A 139 8.67 19.18 20.53
CA GLY A 139 9.34 20.02 21.52
C GLY A 139 10.86 19.90 21.44
N ALA A 140 11.53 21.01 21.76
CA ALA A 140 12.99 21.09 21.81
C ALA A 140 13.47 21.81 23.08
N SER A 141 14.70 21.50 23.51
CA SER A 141 15.44 22.27 24.50
C SER A 141 16.04 23.54 23.89
N ALA A 142 16.57 24.42 24.74
CA ALA A 142 17.10 25.73 24.32
C ALA A 142 18.33 25.64 23.39
N ASP A 143 19.05 24.52 23.42
CA ASP A 143 20.15 24.19 22.51
C ASP A 143 19.69 23.64 21.15
N GLY A 144 18.38 23.51 20.93
CA GLY A 144 17.77 22.99 19.71
C GLY A 144 17.60 21.46 19.67
N THR A 145 17.98 20.73 20.72
CA THR A 145 17.79 19.27 20.78
C THR A 145 16.32 18.91 20.89
N LEU A 146 15.80 18.02 20.04
CA LEU A 146 14.42 17.53 20.14
C LEU A 146 14.24 16.65 21.38
N THR A 147 13.25 16.97 22.21
CA THR A 147 13.00 16.30 23.51
C THR A 147 11.72 15.49 23.53
N VAL A 148 10.73 15.84 22.70
CA VAL A 148 9.44 15.16 22.68
C VAL A 148 8.78 15.25 21.31
N GLY A 149 8.10 14.17 20.92
CA GLY A 149 7.19 14.15 19.80
C GLY A 149 5.87 13.45 20.15
N ASP A 150 4.76 14.09 19.80
CA ASP A 150 3.41 13.57 19.94
C ASP A 150 2.68 13.78 18.61
N VAL A 151 2.50 12.68 17.89
CA VAL A 151 2.06 12.67 16.49
C VAL A 151 0.81 11.81 16.37
N LYS A 152 -0.24 12.37 15.79
CA LYS A 152 -1.46 11.65 15.41
C LYS A 152 -1.59 11.68 13.91
N VAL A 153 -1.75 10.51 13.29
CA VAL A 153 -1.88 10.36 11.85
C VAL A 153 -3.18 9.63 11.52
N TRP A 154 -3.99 10.28 10.69
CA TRP A 154 -5.18 9.71 10.09
C TRP A 154 -4.95 9.45 8.61
N ASN A 155 -5.29 8.25 8.16
CA ASN A 155 -5.21 7.83 6.77
C ASN A 155 -6.61 7.62 6.19
N ASN A 156 -6.84 8.11 4.97
CA ASN A 156 -8.02 7.75 4.19
C ASN A 156 -7.81 6.37 3.54
N GLY A 157 -8.23 5.32 4.23
CA GLY A 157 -8.04 3.93 3.80
C GLY A 157 -8.92 3.45 2.64
N GLY A 158 -9.79 4.32 2.10
CA GLY A 158 -10.73 3.94 1.04
C GLY A 158 -11.72 2.85 1.47
N ALA A 159 -12.29 2.15 0.49
CA ALA A 159 -13.30 1.10 0.72
C ALA A 159 -12.71 -0.19 1.32
N SER A 160 -11.43 -0.48 1.07
CA SER A 160 -10.78 -1.74 1.45
C SER A 160 -9.89 -1.64 2.71
N ASN A 161 -9.81 -0.48 3.37
CA ASN A 161 -9.07 -0.30 4.64
C ASN A 161 -7.58 -0.68 4.57
N ALA A 162 -6.92 -0.51 3.42
CA ALA A 162 -5.57 -1.04 3.15
C ALA A 162 -4.43 -0.44 3.99
N LYS A 163 -4.66 0.64 4.76
CA LYS A 163 -3.68 1.28 5.64
C LYS A 163 -4.32 1.71 6.96
N SER A 164 -3.64 1.41 8.06
CA SER A 164 -4.05 1.77 9.42
C SER A 164 -3.72 3.23 9.74
N SER A 165 -4.55 3.87 10.56
CA SER A 165 -4.21 5.14 11.22
C SER A 165 -3.40 4.87 12.49
N GLY A 166 -2.57 5.83 12.93
CA GLY A 166 -1.62 5.61 14.03
C GLY A 166 -1.38 6.84 14.91
N THR A 167 -1.17 6.63 16.21
CA THR A 167 -0.71 7.63 17.17
C THR A 167 0.65 7.21 17.69
N TRP A 168 1.61 8.12 17.70
CA TRP A 168 2.94 7.87 18.24
C TRP A 168 3.31 8.99 19.21
N ARG A 169 3.64 8.62 20.45
CA ARG A 169 4.07 9.57 21.49
C ARG A 169 5.37 9.08 22.09
N SER A 170 6.42 9.90 22.09
CA SER A 170 7.69 9.50 22.69
C SER A 170 8.46 10.70 23.21
N THR A 171 9.09 10.52 24.37
CA THR A 171 10.28 11.29 24.72
C THR A 171 11.41 10.91 23.77
N LEU A 172 12.17 11.90 23.32
CA LEU A 172 13.31 11.74 22.42
C LEU A 172 14.58 11.98 23.23
N SER A 173 15.49 11.02 23.21
CA SER A 173 16.84 11.21 23.73
C SER A 173 17.82 11.14 22.56
N PRO A 174 18.97 11.84 22.64
CA PRO A 174 20.08 11.56 21.74
C PRO A 174 20.39 10.07 21.77
N ARG A 175 20.68 9.48 20.61
CA ARG A 175 21.22 8.11 20.58
C ARG A 175 22.58 8.16 21.28
N SER A 176 22.73 7.35 22.33
CA SER A 176 24.03 7.02 22.92
C SER A 176 24.92 6.31 21.93
#